data_AF-A0A3P7M6A2-F1
#
_entry.id   AF-A0A3P7M6A2-F1
#
_cell.length_a   1.000
_cell.length_b   1.000
_cell.length_c   1.000
_cell.angle_alpha   90.00
_cell.angle_beta   90.00
_cell.angle_gamma   90.00
#
_symmetry.space_group_name_H-M   'P 1'
#
loop_
_entity.id
_entity.type
_entity.pdbx_description
1 polymer ?
#
loop_
_entity_poly.entity_id
_entity_poly.type
_entity_poly.pdbx_seq_one_letter_code
_entity_poly.pdbx_strand_id
1 'polypeptide(L)'
;MIDPNVPYKTLLLSVEDTVAQVVREALDKYGLEDADPSSYCLVMRSRFSRETPNYPAHEEILPDAASPLGRLLMDKPPKGVITTFEVNSFDSSPG
;
A
#
# COMPACT_ATOMS: atom_id res chain seq x y z
N MET A 1 -6.81 -8.22 -1.74
CA MET A 1 -7.32 -7.13 -0.91
C MET A 1 -7.84 -7.69 0.40
N ILE A 2 -7.48 -7.09 1.55
CA ILE A 2 -7.74 -7.67 2.89
C ILE A 2 -9.23 -7.82 3.23
N ASP A 3 -10.11 -6.89 2.82
CA ASP A 3 -11.58 -7.06 2.76
C ASP A 3 -12.20 -5.83 2.07
N PRO A 4 -12.99 -5.95 0.98
CA PRO A 4 -13.68 -4.81 0.36
C PRO A 4 -14.70 -4.10 1.26
N ASN A 5 -15.21 -4.77 2.30
CA ASN A 5 -16.25 -4.24 3.17
C ASN A 5 -15.71 -3.45 4.37
N VAL A 6 -14.40 -3.54 4.65
CA VAL A 6 -13.79 -2.81 5.77
C VAL A 6 -13.25 -1.47 5.25
N PRO A 7 -13.67 -0.34 5.86
CA PRO A 7 -13.19 0.98 5.45
C PRO A 7 -11.67 1.09 5.60
N TYR A 8 -11.07 1.97 4.79
CA TYR A 8 -9.64 2.31 4.86
C TYR A 8 -9.24 2.63 6.31
N LYS A 9 -8.23 1.91 6.83
CA LYS A 9 -7.69 2.18 8.16
C LYS A 9 -6.43 3.05 8.05
N THR A 10 -6.34 4.08 8.90
CA THR A 10 -5.16 4.95 8.98
C THR A 10 -4.11 4.32 9.89
N LEU A 11 -2.88 4.15 9.43
CA LEU A 11 -1.74 3.74 10.26
C LEU A 11 -0.86 4.96 10.56
N LEU A 12 -0.18 4.97 11.72
CA LEU A 12 0.80 5.99 12.06
C LEU A 12 2.18 5.43 11.73
N LEU A 13 2.87 6.00 10.75
CA LEU A 13 4.14 5.49 10.25
C LEU A 13 5.29 6.49 10.43
N SER A 14 6.46 5.97 10.75
CA SER A 14 7.78 6.59 10.65
C SER A 14 8.33 6.47 9.22
N VAL A 15 9.30 7.33 8.88
CA VAL A 15 10.10 7.22 7.65
C VAL A 15 11.08 6.04 7.67
N GLU A 16 11.22 5.39 8.83
CA GLU A 16 12.07 4.21 9.03
C GLU A 16 11.27 2.91 9.06
N ASP A 17 9.93 2.99 9.17
CA ASP A 17 9.11 1.78 9.17
C ASP A 17 9.15 1.12 7.80
N THR A 18 9.39 -0.18 7.82
CA THR A 18 9.49 -1.04 6.65
C THR A 18 8.14 -1.57 6.22
N VAL A 19 7.98 -1.94 4.95
CA VAL A 19 6.77 -2.58 4.42
C VAL A 19 6.34 -3.78 5.26
N ALA A 20 7.28 -4.63 5.69
CA ALA A 20 6.96 -5.79 6.53
C ALA A 20 6.31 -5.40 7.87
N GLN A 21 6.75 -4.30 8.49
CA GLN A 21 6.15 -3.77 9.72
C GLN A 21 4.76 -3.21 9.44
N VAL A 22 4.59 -2.44 8.36
CA VAL A 22 3.30 -1.86 7.96
C VAL A 22 2.25 -2.94 7.68
N VAL A 23 2.63 -4.00 6.97
CA VAL A 23 1.73 -5.12 6.67
C VAL A 23 1.26 -5.79 7.95
N ARG A 24 2.17 -6.05 8.89
CA ARG A 24 1.83 -6.63 10.20
C ARG A 24 0.87 -5.73 10.99
N GLU A 25 1.20 -4.44 11.12
CA GLU A 25 0.33 -3.49 11.83
C GLU A 25 -1.05 -3.37 11.17
N ALA A 26 -1.10 -3.42 9.84
CA ALA A 26 -2.36 -3.45 9.11
C ALA A 26 -3.16 -4.70 9.50
N LEU A 27 -2.58 -5.90 9.38
CA LEU A 27 -3.26 -7.16 9.71
C LEU A 27 -3.82 -7.14 11.13
N ASP A 28 -3.02 -6.76 12.12
CA ASP A 28 -3.45 -6.63 13.52
C ASP A 28 -4.63 -5.67 13.62
N LYS A 29 -4.53 -4.51 12.96
CA LYS A 29 -5.59 -3.51 12.98
C LYS A 29 -6.87 -3.98 12.29
N TYR A 30 -6.76 -4.84 11.27
CA TYR A 30 -7.89 -5.49 10.60
C TYR A 30 -8.43 -6.71 11.35
N GLY A 31 -7.83 -7.10 12.48
CA GLY A 31 -8.25 -8.27 13.27
C GLY A 31 -7.77 -9.60 12.68
N LEU A 32 -6.68 -9.57 11.91
CA LEU A 32 -6.05 -10.72 11.24
C LEU A 32 -4.70 -11.06 11.88
N GLU A 33 -4.63 -10.99 13.21
CA GLU A 33 -3.41 -11.23 14.01
C GLU A 33 -2.84 -12.66 13.85
N ASP A 34 -3.68 -13.63 13.48
CA ASP A 34 -3.26 -15.02 13.20
C ASP A 34 -2.80 -15.25 11.74
N ALA A 35 -2.96 -14.26 10.85
CA ALA A 35 -2.58 -14.41 9.45
C ALA A 35 -1.05 -14.29 9.29
N ASP A 36 -0.47 -15.07 8.37
CA ASP A 36 0.94 -14.97 8.03
C ASP A 36 1.23 -13.67 7.24
N PRO A 37 1.99 -12.70 7.79
CA PRO A 37 2.28 -11.44 7.12
C PRO A 37 3.04 -11.63 5.80
N SER A 38 3.80 -12.72 5.65
CA SER A 38 4.55 -13.01 4.42
C SER A 38 3.66 -13.42 3.25
N SER A 39 2.37 -13.71 3.50
CA SER A 39 1.36 -13.94 2.48
C SER A 39 0.75 -12.65 1.91
N TYR A 40 1.23 -11.48 2.35
CA TYR A 40 0.74 -10.17 1.96
C TYR A 40 1.86 -9.26 1.47
N CYS A 41 1.50 -8.29 0.64
CA CYS A 41 2.39 -7.24 0.17
C CYS A 41 1.72 -5.87 0.25
N LEU A 42 2.55 -4.82 0.21
CA LEU A 42 2.09 -3.44 0.13
C LEU A 42 2.22 -2.93 -1.31
N VAL A 43 1.10 -2.56 -1.91
CA VAL A 43 1.05 -2.00 -3.26
C VAL A 43 0.93 -0.49 -3.18
N MET A 44 1.86 0.21 -3.82
CA MET A 44 1.82 1.66 -4.02
C MET A 44 1.15 1.95 -5.37
N ARG A 45 0.04 2.71 -5.35
CA ARG A 45 -0.70 3.11 -6.55
C ARG A 45 -0.70 4.61 -6.73
N SER A 46 -0.21 5.10 -7.87
CA SER A 46 -0.17 6.51 -8.21
C SER A 46 -1.06 6.81 -9.40
N ARG A 47 -1.96 7.79 -9.26
CA ARG A 47 -2.93 8.19 -10.29
C ARG A 47 -3.18 9.69 -10.27
N PHE A 48 -3.55 10.29 -11.38
CA PHE A 48 -3.95 11.70 -11.38
C PHE A 48 -5.34 11.86 -10.74
N SER A 49 -5.52 12.95 -9.99
CA SER A 49 -6.79 13.34 -9.37
C SER A 49 -7.87 13.66 -10.40
N ARG A 50 -7.48 13.99 -11.64
CA ARG A 50 -8.37 14.09 -12.79
C ARG A 50 -8.09 12.91 -13.70
N GLU A 51 -9.15 12.21 -14.10
CA GLU A 51 -9.05 11.17 -15.12
C GLU A 51 -8.57 11.81 -16.43
N THR A 52 -7.28 11.66 -16.72
CA THR A 52 -6.72 11.97 -18.03
C THR A 52 -6.43 10.64 -18.72
N PRO A 53 -7.10 10.31 -19.84
CA PRO A 53 -6.95 9.02 -20.51
C PRO A 53 -5.51 8.70 -20.97
N ASN A 54 -4.63 9.71 -21.01
CA ASN A 54 -3.23 9.56 -21.45
C ASN A 54 -2.24 9.28 -20.31
N TYR A 55 -2.67 9.22 -19.05
CA TYR A 55 -1.81 8.86 -17.92
C TYR A 55 -2.39 7.67 -17.16
N PRO A 56 -1.98 6.43 -17.51
CA PRO A 56 -2.44 5.25 -16.80
C PRO A 56 -1.98 5.30 -15.34
N ALA A 57 -2.80 4.75 -14.45
CA ALA A 57 -2.41 4.55 -13.06
C ALA A 57 -1.15 3.65 -13.02
N HIS A 58 -0.19 4.01 -12.20
CA HIS A 58 1.01 3.21 -11.95
C HIS A 58 0.84 2.43 -10.66
N GLU A 59 1.14 1.13 -10.70
CA GLU A 59 1.08 0.24 -9.53
C GLU A 59 2.43 -0.44 -9.34
N GLU A 60 2.91 -0.46 -8.11
CA GLU A 60 4.19 -1.08 -7.74
C GLU A 60 4.03 -1.86 -6.44
N ILE A 61 4.50 -3.10 -6.43
CA ILE A 61 4.65 -3.88 -5.19
C ILE A 61 5.95 -3.44 -4.54
N LEU A 62 5.87 -2.89 -3.33
CA LEU A 62 7.05 -2.44 -2.60
C LEU A 62 7.78 -3.62 -1.95
N PRO A 63 9.13 -3.64 -1.97
CA PRO A 63 9.90 -4.65 -1.25
C PRO A 63 9.70 -4.57 0.27
N ASP A 64 9.73 -5.71 0.95
CA ASP A 64 9.52 -5.82 2.40
C ASP A 64 10.42 -4.90 3.24
N ALA A 65 11.65 -4.69 2.80
CA ALA A 65 12.64 -3.86 3.50
C ALA A 65 12.55 -2.36 3.14
N ALA A 66 11.72 -1.97 2.17
CA ALA A 66 11.57 -0.57 1.79
C ALA A 66 10.75 0.19 2.83
N SER A 67 11.00 1.48 3.00
CA SER A 67 10.10 2.35 3.75
C SER A 67 9.08 3.00 2.81
N PRO A 68 7.77 2.74 2.97
CA PRO A 68 6.75 3.33 2.10
C PRO A 68 6.65 4.84 2.29
N LEU A 69 6.72 5.33 3.53
CA LEU A 69 6.69 6.77 3.81
C LEU A 69 7.98 7.45 3.34
N GLY A 70 9.14 6.83 3.57
CA GLY A 70 10.41 7.32 3.05
C GLY A 70 10.39 7.43 1.52
N ARG A 71 9.89 6.40 0.83
CA ARG A 71 9.76 6.38 -0.63
C ARG A 71 8.87 7.51 -1.15
N LEU A 72 7.68 7.69 -0.56
CA LEU A 72 6.73 8.74 -0.96
C LEU A 72 7.37 10.14 -0.86
N LEU A 73 8.11 10.40 0.22
CA LEU A 73 8.75 11.70 0.45
C LEU A 73 9.94 11.95 -0.49
N MET A 74 10.65 10.90 -0.90
CA MET A 74 11.76 11.00 -1.87
C MET A 74 11.26 11.25 -3.29
N ASP A 75 10.23 10.52 -3.73
CA ASP A 75 9.74 10.57 -5.11
C ASP A 75 9.06 11.91 -5.47
N LYS A 76 8.63 12.69 -4.45
CA LYS A 76 7.97 13.99 -4.59
C LYS A 76 6.92 13.97 -5.72
N PRO A 77 5.78 13.29 -5.50
CA PRO A 77 4.81 13.05 -6.56
C PRO A 77 4.39 14.36 -7.24
N PRO A 78 4.21 14.37 -8.57
CA PRO A 78 3.77 15.55 -9.30
C PRO A 78 2.48 16.13 -8.73
N LYS A 79 2.29 17.44 -8.87
CA LYS A 79 1.05 18.09 -8.44
C LYS A 79 -0.16 17.43 -9.10
N GLY A 80 -1.16 17.12 -8.30
CA GLY A 80 -2.39 16.47 -8.75
C GLY A 80 -2.29 14.95 -8.86
N VAL A 81 -1.17 14.33 -8.48
CA VAL A 81 -1.09 12.87 -8.29
C VAL A 81 -1.57 12.50 -6.89
N ILE A 82 -2.41 11.48 -6.82
CA ILE A 82 -2.86 10.82 -5.60
C ILE A 82 -2.12 9.49 -5.52
N THR A 83 -1.39 9.30 -4.42
CA THR A 83 -0.74 8.02 -4.10
C THR A 83 -1.51 7.33 -2.98
N THR A 84 -1.79 6.03 -3.15
CA THR A 84 -2.37 5.16 -2.12
C THR A 84 -1.47 3.97 -1.86
N PHE A 85 -1.53 3.45 -0.63
CA PHE A 85 -0.90 2.20 -0.23
C PHE A 85 -1.99 1.20 0.13
N GLU A 86 -1.91 0.00 -0.44
CA GLU A 86 -2.94 -1.02 -0.31
C GLU A 86 -2.29 -2.35 0.07
N VAL A 87 -2.76 -2.98 1.15
CA VAL A 87 -2.30 -4.31 1.54
C VAL A 87 -3.10 -5.36 0.77
N ASN A 88 -2.40 -6.20 0.01
CA ASN A 88 -2.98 -7.26 -0.80
C ASN A 88 -2.38 -8.61 -0.44
N SER A 89 -3.21 -9.65 -0.37
CA SER A 89 -2.72 -11.03 -0.32
C SER A 89 -2.20 -11.46 -1.69
N PHE A 90 -1.16 -12.28 -1.74
CA PHE A 90 -0.65 -12.83 -3.01
C PHE A 90 -1.67 -13.74 -3.73
N ASP A 91 -2.58 -14.34 -2.97
CA ASP A 91 -3.72 -15.14 -3.46
C ASP A 91 -4.80 -14.29 -4.16
N SER A 92 -4.71 -12.96 -4.08
CA SER A 92 -5.64 -12.04 -4.77
C SER A 92 -5.27 -11.79 -6.24
N SER A 93 -4.28 -12.50 -6.81
CA SER A 93 -3.95 -12.34 -8.23
C SER A 93 -5.16 -12.72 -9.08
N PRO A 94 -5.63 -11.87 -10.01
CA PRO A 94 -6.65 -12.30 -10.96
C PRO A 94 -6.03 -13.39 -11.83
N GLY A 95 -6.61 -14.58 -11.80
CA GLY A 95 -6.39 -15.59 -12.85
C GLY A 95 -6.93 -15.11 -14.19
#